data_AF-A0A939Z6U6-F1
#
_entry.id   AF-A0A939Z6U6-F1
#
_cell.length_a   1.000
_cell.length_b   1.000
_cell.length_c   1.000
_cell.angle_alpha   90.00
_cell.angle_beta   90.00
_cell.angle_gamma   90.00
#
_symmetry.space_group_name_H-M   'P 1'
#
loop_
_entity.id
_entity.type
_entity.pdbx_description
1 polymer ?
#
loop_
_entity_poly.entity_id
_entity_poly.type
_entity_poly.pdbx_seq_one_letter_code
_entity_poly.pdbx_strand_id
1 'polypeptide(L)'
;MIDIKTLKKALCLILVLSMCFCAAACGKTEETATLENGVPVQSSTTKKTDWKALYKDFLKNLTQADVDADPKECRFTLCYIDGDKIPELVISQGKETDCVCIVVTIVNGEIANTGPYGMNGELTYYEKSGVLIDEIGNGTNYMETICSLENGTVAVLFEGSMRVINGRENHYVEEKLLTEEQYNAVRNKYIPKDFAEKTVTFDKCFEMTEDSIGKNVK
;
A
#
# COMPACT_ATOMS: atom_id res chain seq x y z
N MET A 1 -4.27 -17.91 25.32
CA MET A 1 -3.77 -16.57 24.98
C MET A 1 -2.75 -16.77 23.87
N ILE A 2 -3.18 -16.62 22.61
CA ILE A 2 -2.31 -16.82 21.45
C ILE A 2 -1.47 -15.55 21.30
N ASP A 3 -0.14 -15.72 21.25
CA ASP A 3 0.82 -14.62 21.10
C ASP A 3 0.69 -13.98 19.70
N ILE A 4 0.34 -12.70 19.67
CA ILE A 4 0.21 -11.87 18.45
C ILE A 4 1.52 -11.86 17.64
N LYS A 5 2.69 -12.05 18.28
CA LYS A 5 3.99 -12.16 17.59
C LYS A 5 4.12 -13.44 16.77
N THR A 6 3.46 -14.51 17.18
CA THR A 6 3.47 -15.79 16.47
C THR A 6 2.53 -15.77 15.26
N LEU A 7 1.48 -14.94 15.31
CA LEU A 7 0.51 -14.80 14.22
C LEU A 7 1.07 -13.97 13.05
N LYS A 8 1.83 -12.89 13.32
CA LYS A 8 2.41 -12.04 12.25
C LYS A 8 3.62 -12.67 11.55
N LYS A 9 4.41 -13.50 12.23
CA LYS A 9 5.52 -14.23 11.60
C LYS A 9 5.07 -15.38 10.69
N ALA A 10 3.84 -15.87 10.86
CA ALA A 10 3.28 -16.92 10.03
C ALA A 10 2.65 -16.40 8.72
N LEU A 11 2.41 -15.09 8.58
CA LEU A 11 1.74 -14.52 7.41
C LEU A 11 2.69 -14.01 6.32
N CYS A 12 4.00 -13.91 6.61
CA CYS A 12 4.99 -13.37 5.66
C CYS A 12 5.77 -14.45 4.89
N LEU A 13 5.34 -15.72 4.94
CA LEU A 13 6.04 -16.85 4.34
C LEU A 13 5.12 -17.69 3.46
N ILE A 14 4.59 -17.13 2.37
CA ILE A 14 3.95 -17.92 1.31
C ILE A 14 4.42 -17.46 -0.08
N LEU A 15 5.06 -18.42 -0.76
CA LEU A 15 5.22 -18.64 -2.21
C LEU A 15 6.01 -17.64 -3.06
N VAL A 16 7.29 -17.94 -3.29
CA VAL A 16 7.78 -18.20 -4.67
C VAL A 16 8.87 -19.28 -4.62
N LEU A 17 8.55 -20.51 -5.02
CA LEU A 17 9.44 -21.34 -5.83
C LEU A 17 8.66 -22.58 -6.34
N SER A 18 8.16 -22.50 -7.57
CA SER A 18 7.84 -23.70 -8.36
C SER A 18 8.81 -23.77 -9.53
N MET A 19 9.46 -24.91 -9.66
CA MET A 19 10.62 -25.18 -10.49
C MET A 19 10.31 -25.31 -11.98
N CYS A 20 11.34 -24.96 -12.77
CA CYS A 20 11.75 -25.56 -14.05
C CYS A 20 10.69 -26.30 -14.88
N PHE A 21 10.39 -25.74 -16.06
CA PHE A 21 10.24 -26.55 -17.27
C PHE A 21 11.20 -26.06 -18.36
N CYS A 22 11.82 -27.04 -19.00
CA CYS A 22 12.99 -26.98 -19.84
C CYS A 22 12.84 -26.11 -21.10
N ALA A 23 13.94 -25.46 -21.46
CA ALA A 23 14.15 -24.96 -22.81
C ALA A 23 14.26 -26.12 -23.81
N ALA A 24 13.56 -26.01 -24.95
CA ALA A 24 13.99 -26.58 -26.21
C ALA A 24 13.35 -25.82 -27.39
N ALA A 25 14.23 -25.18 -28.20
CA ALA A 25 14.13 -24.86 -29.63
C ALA A 25 12.89 -24.06 -30.13
N CYS A 26 13.01 -23.01 -30.94
CA CYS A 26 13.71 -22.97 -32.22
C CYS A 26 13.82 -21.51 -32.69
N GLY A 27 14.93 -21.17 -33.36
CA GLY A 27 15.36 -19.81 -33.61
C GLY A 27 14.58 -19.01 -34.65
N LYS A 28 14.85 -17.70 -34.63
CA LYS A 28 15.00 -16.82 -35.79
C LYS A 28 15.94 -15.69 -35.39
N THR A 29 17.07 -15.62 -36.08
CA THR A 29 18.06 -14.54 -36.05
C THR A 29 17.49 -13.28 -36.68
N GLU A 30 17.58 -12.14 -35.98
CA GLU A 30 17.60 -10.81 -36.59
C GLU A 30 18.68 -9.95 -35.91
N GLU A 31 19.17 -9.01 -36.70
CA GLU A 31 20.54 -8.54 -36.83
C GLU A 31 20.89 -7.42 -35.82
N THR A 32 21.96 -7.61 -35.05
CA THR A 32 22.50 -6.61 -34.11
C THR A 32 23.25 -5.49 -34.85
N ALA A 33 22.73 -4.27 -34.79
CA ALA A 33 23.52 -3.05 -34.99
C ALA A 33 24.17 -2.64 -33.66
N THR A 34 25.49 -2.52 -33.64
CA THR A 34 26.31 -2.11 -32.50
C THR A 34 26.46 -0.59 -32.42
N LEU A 35 26.31 -0.04 -31.21
CA LEU A 35 26.91 1.25 -30.81
C LEU A 35 27.71 1.04 -29.51
N GLU A 36 28.87 1.69 -29.45
CA GLU A 36 29.88 1.57 -28.40
C GLU A 36 29.36 1.96 -27.00
N ASN A 37 29.89 1.29 -25.98
CA ASN A 37 29.65 1.44 -24.52
C ASN A 37 28.51 0.59 -23.92
N GLY A 38 28.57 -0.72 -24.13
CA GLY A 38 28.96 -1.68 -23.07
C GLY A 38 28.12 -1.86 -21.80
N VAL A 39 26.98 -1.19 -21.61
CA VAL A 39 26.00 -1.55 -20.56
C VAL A 39 24.69 -1.87 -21.25
N PRO A 40 24.14 -3.09 -21.11
CA PRO A 40 22.81 -3.38 -21.63
C PRO A 40 21.82 -2.55 -20.82
N VAL A 41 21.28 -1.50 -21.43
CA VAL A 41 20.02 -0.91 -20.99
C VAL A 41 18.99 -2.01 -21.18
N GLN A 42 18.60 -2.66 -20.08
CA GLN A 42 17.36 -3.42 -20.04
C GLN A 42 16.24 -2.42 -20.31
N SER A 43 15.93 -2.26 -21.60
CA SER A 43 14.68 -1.69 -22.06
C SER A 43 13.60 -2.64 -21.54
N SER A 44 13.07 -2.34 -20.34
CA SER A 44 11.83 -2.95 -19.88
C SER A 44 10.77 -2.57 -20.90
N THR A 45 10.42 -3.52 -21.76
CA THR A 45 9.26 -3.42 -22.63
C THR A 45 8.05 -3.37 -21.72
N THR A 46 7.67 -2.16 -21.30
CA THR A 46 6.49 -1.91 -20.50
C THR A 46 5.31 -2.30 -21.36
N LYS A 47 4.79 -3.51 -21.14
CA LYS A 47 3.50 -3.91 -21.68
C LYS A 47 2.52 -2.79 -21.31
N LYS A 48 1.84 -2.21 -22.29
CA LYS A 48 0.87 -1.14 -22.03
C LYS A 48 -0.27 -1.75 -21.21
N THR A 49 -0.19 -1.61 -19.90
CA THR A 49 -1.20 -2.14 -18.98
C THR A 49 -2.41 -1.22 -19.00
N ASP A 50 -3.58 -1.76 -19.33
CA ASP A 50 -4.85 -1.06 -19.14
C ASP A 50 -5.30 -1.22 -17.69
N TRP A 51 -4.69 -0.43 -16.81
CA TRP A 51 -4.96 -0.46 -15.37
C TRP A 51 -6.43 -0.20 -15.04
N LYS A 52 -7.12 0.58 -15.88
CA LYS A 52 -8.55 0.90 -15.70
C LYS A 52 -9.39 -0.35 -15.87
N ALA A 53 -9.11 -1.15 -16.90
CA ALA A 53 -9.78 -2.41 -17.11
C ALA A 53 -9.54 -3.38 -15.94
N LEU A 54 -8.29 -3.46 -15.46
CA LEU A 54 -7.93 -4.30 -14.32
C LEU A 54 -8.65 -3.90 -13.03
N TYR A 55 -8.66 -2.62 -12.66
CA TYR A 55 -9.37 -2.18 -11.46
C TYR A 55 -10.89 -2.29 -11.57
N LYS A 56 -11.46 -2.04 -12.76
CA LYS A 56 -12.90 -2.25 -12.98
C LYS A 56 -13.28 -3.71 -12.77
N ASP A 57 -12.49 -4.63 -13.31
CA ASP A 57 -12.71 -6.06 -13.15
C ASP A 57 -12.53 -6.48 -11.69
N PHE A 58 -11.46 -6.02 -11.03
CA PHE A 58 -11.21 -6.29 -9.62
C PHE A 58 -12.36 -5.81 -8.72
N LEU A 59 -12.82 -4.56 -8.87
CA LEU A 59 -13.92 -4.02 -8.07
C LEU A 59 -15.25 -4.73 -8.30
N LYS A 60 -15.54 -5.16 -9.53
CA LYS A 60 -16.78 -5.90 -9.86
C LYS A 60 -16.80 -7.31 -9.28
N ASN A 61 -15.62 -7.91 -9.15
CA ASN A 61 -15.44 -9.26 -8.64
C ASN A 61 -14.92 -9.27 -7.20
N LEU A 62 -14.97 -8.13 -6.48
CA LEU A 62 -14.49 -8.03 -5.12
C LEU A 62 -15.25 -9.00 -4.21
N THR A 63 -14.51 -9.78 -3.42
CA THR A 63 -15.08 -10.81 -2.54
C THR A 63 -14.62 -10.65 -1.10
N GLN A 64 -15.19 -11.45 -0.21
CA GLN A 64 -14.76 -11.56 1.19
C GLN A 64 -13.33 -12.11 1.35
N ALA A 65 -12.70 -12.63 0.29
CA ALA A 65 -11.29 -13.01 0.35
C ALA A 65 -10.34 -11.81 0.18
N ASP A 66 -10.86 -10.69 -0.34
CA ASP A 66 -10.09 -9.49 -0.66
C ASP A 66 -10.20 -8.41 0.44
N VAL A 67 -11.29 -8.44 1.21
CA VAL A 67 -11.64 -7.51 2.28
C VAL A 67 -12.22 -8.27 3.48
N ASP A 68 -12.07 -7.71 4.68
CA ASP A 68 -12.60 -8.24 5.95
C ASP A 68 -14.05 -7.79 6.23
N ALA A 69 -14.51 -6.70 5.61
CA ALA A 69 -15.90 -6.23 5.70
C ALA A 69 -16.79 -6.83 4.60
N ASP A 70 -18.12 -6.63 4.69
CA ASP A 70 -19.02 -6.95 3.56
C ASP A 70 -18.60 -6.10 2.35
N PRO A 71 -18.24 -6.71 1.20
CA PRO A 71 -17.87 -5.96 0.00
C PRO A 71 -18.91 -4.92 -0.45
N LYS A 72 -20.19 -5.10 -0.09
CA LYS A 72 -21.26 -4.15 -0.43
C LYS A 72 -21.23 -2.86 0.41
N GLU A 73 -20.66 -2.92 1.60
CA GLU A 73 -20.50 -1.76 2.49
C GLU A 73 -19.18 -1.03 2.23
N CYS A 74 -18.27 -1.64 1.48
CA CYS A 74 -17.00 -1.04 1.10
C CYS A 74 -17.19 0.11 0.09
N ARG A 75 -16.23 1.04 0.12
CA ARG A 75 -16.13 2.15 -0.84
C ARG A 75 -14.72 2.22 -1.41
N PHE A 76 -14.55 2.88 -2.55
CA PHE A 76 -13.24 2.97 -3.20
C PHE A 76 -12.87 4.39 -3.64
N THR A 77 -11.58 4.64 -3.82
CA THR A 77 -11.05 5.84 -4.48
C THR A 77 -9.74 5.50 -5.19
N LEU A 78 -9.31 6.38 -6.09
CA LEU A 78 -7.99 6.32 -6.72
C LEU A 78 -7.08 7.37 -6.08
N CYS A 79 -5.88 6.95 -5.68
CA CYS A 79 -4.89 7.79 -5.03
C CYS A 79 -3.56 7.66 -5.79
N TYR A 80 -2.88 8.77 -6.06
CA TYR A 80 -1.49 8.71 -6.56
C TYR A 80 -0.56 8.66 -5.35
N ILE A 81 -0.29 7.47 -4.82
CA ILE A 81 0.55 7.29 -3.63
C ILE A 81 2.01 7.28 -4.06
N ASP A 82 2.39 6.41 -5.00
CA ASP A 82 3.77 6.32 -5.48
C ASP A 82 4.07 7.26 -6.67
N GLY A 83 5.33 7.27 -7.11
CA GLY A 83 5.83 8.19 -8.13
C GLY A 83 5.44 7.84 -9.58
N ASP A 84 4.67 6.78 -9.80
CA ASP A 84 4.33 6.31 -11.14
C ASP A 84 3.14 7.09 -11.76
N LYS A 85 2.60 6.59 -12.88
CA LYS A 85 1.48 7.22 -13.60
C LYS A 85 0.13 6.53 -13.39
N ILE A 86 0.11 5.39 -12.71
CA ILE A 86 -1.04 4.55 -12.43
C ILE A 86 -1.43 4.81 -10.97
N PRO A 87 -2.60 5.40 -10.69
CA PRO A 87 -3.00 5.59 -9.30
C PRO A 87 -3.20 4.23 -8.62
N GLU A 88 -2.87 4.11 -7.35
CA GLU A 88 -3.33 3.01 -6.51
C GLU A 88 -4.83 3.09 -6.27
N LEU A 89 -5.46 1.92 -6.23
CA LEU A 89 -6.84 1.75 -5.80
C LEU A 89 -6.87 1.58 -4.28
N VAL A 90 -7.61 2.44 -3.59
CA VAL A 90 -7.83 2.32 -2.14
C VAL A 90 -9.27 1.90 -1.89
N ILE A 91 -9.45 0.82 -1.14
CA ILE A 91 -10.75 0.33 -0.68
C ILE A 91 -10.89 0.63 0.81
N SER A 92 -11.86 1.48 1.17
CA SER A 92 -12.21 1.78 2.55
C SER A 92 -13.36 0.86 3.00
N GLN A 93 -13.14 0.10 4.07
CA GLN A 93 -14.02 -1.00 4.47
C GLN A 93 -15.18 -0.61 5.40
N GLY A 94 -15.27 0.65 5.81
CA GLY A 94 -16.31 1.13 6.72
C GLY A 94 -15.86 2.35 7.51
N LYS A 95 -16.65 2.75 8.51
CA LYS A 95 -16.33 3.86 9.43
C LYS A 95 -16.03 3.41 10.86
N GLU A 96 -16.24 2.14 11.15
CA GLU A 96 -16.05 1.60 12.49
C GLU A 96 -14.56 1.58 12.85
N THR A 97 -14.25 1.58 14.14
CA THR A 97 -12.87 1.76 14.65
C THR A 97 -11.87 0.72 14.20
N ASP A 98 -12.33 -0.47 13.80
CA ASP A 98 -11.51 -1.57 13.28
C ASP A 98 -11.54 -1.68 11.75
N CYS A 99 -12.32 -0.85 11.06
CA CYS A 99 -12.34 -0.81 9.61
C CYS A 99 -11.04 -0.17 9.09
N VAL A 100 -10.36 -0.88 8.21
CA VAL A 100 -9.08 -0.45 7.61
C VAL A 100 -9.26 -0.13 6.13
N CYS A 101 -8.28 0.52 5.53
CA CYS A 101 -8.16 0.67 4.08
C CYS A 101 -7.30 -0.44 3.48
N ILE A 102 -7.75 -1.06 2.40
CA ILE A 102 -6.91 -1.94 1.56
C ILE A 102 -6.33 -1.11 0.41
N VAL A 103 -5.02 -1.16 0.22
CA VAL A 103 -4.35 -0.49 -0.92
C VAL A 103 -3.98 -1.54 -1.96
N VAL A 104 -4.35 -1.27 -3.20
CA VAL A 104 -4.19 -2.18 -4.33
C VAL A 104 -3.45 -1.45 -5.46
N THR A 105 -2.33 -2.03 -5.87
CA THR A 105 -1.48 -1.53 -6.95
C THR A 105 -1.42 -2.53 -8.10
N ILE A 106 -0.69 -2.20 -9.17
CA ILE A 106 -0.47 -3.10 -10.32
C ILE A 106 1.02 -3.31 -10.53
N VAL A 107 1.47 -4.55 -10.35
CA VAL A 107 2.86 -4.94 -10.56
C VAL A 107 2.92 -5.88 -11.76
N ASN A 108 3.75 -5.55 -12.75
CA ASN A 108 3.91 -6.35 -13.98
C ASN A 108 2.61 -6.66 -14.73
N GLY A 109 1.58 -5.81 -14.58
CA GLY A 109 0.28 -5.98 -15.22
C GLY A 109 -0.72 -6.83 -14.44
N GLU A 110 -0.42 -7.17 -13.19
CA GLU A 110 -1.28 -7.94 -12.30
C GLU A 110 -1.63 -7.15 -11.03
N ILE A 111 -2.81 -7.41 -10.48
CA ILE A 111 -3.28 -6.80 -9.23
C ILE A 111 -2.42 -7.30 -8.06
N ALA A 112 -1.96 -6.37 -7.22
CA ALA A 112 -1.23 -6.68 -6.00
C ALA A 112 -1.83 -5.89 -4.82
N ASN A 113 -2.15 -6.58 -3.73
CA ASN A 113 -2.56 -5.96 -2.47
C ASN A 113 -1.32 -5.65 -1.63
N THR A 114 -1.18 -4.41 -1.16
CA THR A 114 0.00 -3.95 -0.41
C THR A 114 -0.24 -3.82 1.09
N GLY A 115 -1.48 -3.86 1.55
CA GLY A 115 -1.79 -4.00 2.96
C GLY A 115 -3.28 -3.85 3.26
N PRO A 116 -3.66 -4.12 4.52
CA PRO A 116 -4.50 -3.23 5.28
C PRO A 116 -3.68 -2.09 5.90
N TYR A 117 -4.26 -0.89 5.96
CA TYR A 117 -3.67 0.30 6.58
C TYR A 117 -4.74 1.17 7.26
N GLY A 118 -4.34 1.87 8.31
CA GLY A 118 -5.14 2.85 9.02
C GLY A 118 -6.28 2.23 9.82
N MET A 119 -7.21 3.08 10.23
CA MET A 119 -8.41 2.72 10.97
C MET A 119 -9.56 3.69 10.68
N ASN A 120 -10.79 3.37 11.10
CA ASN A 120 -12.01 4.13 10.76
C ASN A 120 -12.25 4.27 9.24
N GLY A 121 -11.66 3.37 8.43
CA GLY A 121 -11.64 3.44 6.98
C GLY A 121 -10.91 4.67 6.45
N GLU A 122 -9.93 5.17 7.20
CA GLU A 122 -9.10 6.31 6.83
C GLU A 122 -7.66 5.87 6.54
N LEU A 123 -7.02 6.57 5.60
CA LEU A 123 -5.62 6.37 5.24
C LEU A 123 -4.99 7.73 4.94
N THR A 124 -3.86 8.01 5.58
CA THR A 124 -3.05 9.19 5.28
C THR A 124 -1.87 8.81 4.39
N TYR A 125 -1.62 9.61 3.36
CA TYR A 125 -0.51 9.41 2.44
C TYR A 125 0.01 10.75 1.90
N TYR A 126 1.21 10.73 1.32
CA TYR A 126 1.81 11.88 0.66
C TYR A 126 1.79 11.64 -0.84
N GLU A 127 1.02 12.45 -1.55
CA GLU A 127 0.72 12.23 -2.97
C GLU A 127 1.99 12.22 -3.82
N LYS A 128 2.27 11.10 -4.50
CA LYS A 128 3.42 10.81 -5.35
C LYS A 128 4.77 10.64 -4.67
N SER A 129 4.82 10.59 -3.34
CA SER A 129 6.08 10.40 -2.63
C SER A 129 6.38 8.93 -2.35
N GLY A 130 5.40 8.05 -2.54
CA GLY A 130 5.42 6.67 -2.07
C GLY A 130 5.23 6.53 -0.56
N VAL A 131 4.92 7.59 0.20
CA VAL A 131 4.83 7.48 1.68
C VAL A 131 3.38 7.39 2.12
N LEU A 132 3.09 6.40 2.97
CA LEU A 132 1.80 6.23 3.65
C LEU A 132 2.00 6.12 5.16
N ILE A 133 1.01 6.59 5.92
CA ILE A 133 0.98 6.54 7.38
C ILE A 133 -0.14 5.59 7.79
N ASP A 134 0.26 4.52 8.49
CA ASP A 134 -0.63 3.59 9.16
C ASP A 134 -0.63 3.93 10.66
N GLU A 135 -1.72 4.55 11.11
CA GLU A 135 -1.95 4.83 12.51
C GLU A 135 -3.06 3.93 13.04
N ILE A 136 -2.76 3.20 14.10
CA ILE A 136 -3.74 2.39 14.83
C ILE A 136 -3.68 2.71 16.31
N GLY A 137 -4.85 2.93 16.91
CA GLY A 137 -4.88 3.27 18.31
C GLY A 137 -6.27 3.43 18.91
N ASN A 138 -6.26 4.02 20.08
CA ASN A 138 -7.43 4.54 20.77
C ASN A 138 -7.00 5.83 21.46
N GLY A 139 -7.95 6.58 22.04
CA GLY A 139 -7.69 7.87 22.70
C GLY A 139 -6.61 7.91 23.80
N THR A 140 -5.97 6.79 24.13
CA THR A 140 -4.87 6.70 25.10
C THR A 140 -3.61 6.01 24.58
N ASN A 141 -3.67 5.27 23.47
CA ASN A 141 -2.53 4.51 22.94
C ASN A 141 -2.60 4.52 21.42
N TYR A 142 -1.55 5.02 20.78
CA TYR A 142 -1.42 5.08 19.33
C TYR A 142 -0.11 4.41 18.93
N MET A 143 -0.16 3.61 17.88
CA MET A 143 1.00 3.11 17.17
C MET A 143 0.96 3.70 15.77
N GLU A 144 2.09 4.21 15.33
CA GLU A 144 2.26 4.78 14.00
C GLU A 144 3.34 3.98 13.28
N THR A 145 3.03 3.61 12.05
CA THR A 145 3.98 3.05 11.09
C THR A 145 4.02 3.96 9.87
N ILE A 146 5.21 4.46 9.52
CA ILE A 146 5.43 5.14 8.23
C ILE A 146 6.01 4.12 7.27
N CYS A 147 5.35 3.92 6.14
CA CYS A 147 5.77 2.97 5.11
C CYS A 147 6.12 3.70 3.82
N SER A 148 7.08 3.16 3.07
CA SER A 148 7.24 3.44 1.65
C SER A 148 6.50 2.39 0.83
N LEU A 149 5.89 2.80 -0.27
CA LEU A 149 5.34 2.01 -1.36
C LEU A 149 6.02 2.49 -2.65
N GLU A 150 6.74 1.60 -3.30
CA GLU A 150 7.37 1.88 -4.61
C GLU A 150 7.22 0.65 -5.51
N ASN A 151 6.57 0.81 -6.66
CA ASN A 151 6.37 -0.27 -7.65
C ASN A 151 5.79 -1.55 -7.01
N GLY A 152 4.84 -1.37 -6.09
CA GLY A 152 4.20 -2.44 -5.33
C GLY A 152 5.06 -3.14 -4.27
N THR A 153 6.24 -2.63 -3.98
CA THR A 153 7.04 -3.06 -2.83
C THR A 153 6.80 -2.14 -1.65
N VAL A 154 6.45 -2.73 -0.49
CA VAL A 154 6.27 -2.00 0.77
C VAL A 154 7.48 -2.20 1.67
N ALA A 155 7.95 -1.12 2.29
CA ALA A 155 8.94 -1.19 3.36
C ALA A 155 8.53 -0.29 4.53
N VAL A 156 8.76 -0.78 5.75
CA VAL A 156 8.57 0.00 6.98
C VAL A 156 9.78 0.92 7.16
N LEU A 157 9.53 2.22 7.22
CA LEU A 157 10.56 3.25 7.40
C LEU A 157 10.70 3.67 8.88
N PHE A 158 9.60 3.66 9.60
CA PHE A 158 9.52 4.08 11.00
C PHE A 158 8.39 3.34 11.72
N GLU A 159 8.64 2.95 12.96
CA GLU A 159 7.63 2.48 13.91
C GLU A 159 7.77 3.28 15.21
N GLY A 160 6.68 3.89 15.64
CA GLY A 160 6.61 4.66 16.87
C GLY A 160 5.32 4.38 17.63
N SER A 161 5.28 4.76 18.89
CA SER A 161 4.02 4.77 19.64
C SER A 161 3.95 5.93 20.63
N MET A 162 2.73 6.39 20.87
CA MET A 162 2.39 7.31 21.95
C MET A 162 1.47 6.57 22.92
N ARG A 163 1.76 6.66 24.22
CA ARG A 163 0.95 6.05 25.29
C ARG A 163 0.71 7.05 26.41
N VAL A 164 -0.54 7.17 26.85
CA VAL A 164 -0.93 7.97 28.01
C VAL A 164 -0.78 7.11 29.27
N ILE A 165 0.21 7.42 30.10
CA ILE A 165 0.49 6.73 31.37
C ILE A 165 0.37 7.74 32.50
N ASN A 166 -0.51 7.48 33.47
CA ASN A 166 -0.80 8.39 34.60
C ASN A 166 -1.14 9.82 34.15
N GLY A 167 -1.90 9.95 33.05
CA GLY A 167 -2.31 11.25 32.50
C GLY A 167 -1.21 12.03 31.78
N ARG A 168 -0.09 11.39 31.44
CA ARG A 168 1.01 11.98 30.67
C ARG A 168 1.25 11.19 29.40
N GLU A 169 1.49 11.89 28.29
CA GLU A 169 1.89 11.28 27.03
C GLU A 169 3.36 10.86 27.09
N ASN A 170 3.63 9.65 26.60
CA ASN A 170 4.94 9.05 26.55
C ASN A 170 5.17 8.55 25.13
N HIS A 171 6.27 8.98 24.52
CA HIS A 171 6.59 8.67 23.13
C HIS A 171 7.69 7.62 23.07
N TYR A 172 7.54 6.62 22.21
CA TYR A 172 8.46 5.50 22.10
C TYR A 172 8.86 5.23 20.65
N VAL A 173 10.13 4.92 20.45
CA VAL A 173 10.68 4.33 19.22
C VAL A 173 11.56 3.16 19.66
N GLU A 174 11.36 1.98 19.09
CA GLU A 174 12.06 0.74 19.51
C GLU A 174 11.99 0.49 21.03
N GLU A 175 10.83 0.74 21.65
CA GLU A 175 10.60 0.66 23.11
C GLU A 175 11.44 1.63 23.98
N LYS A 176 12.19 2.56 23.37
CA LYS A 176 12.92 3.61 24.10
C LYS A 176 12.02 4.82 24.29
N LEU A 177 11.87 5.25 25.54
CA LEU A 177 11.15 6.48 25.89
C LEU A 177 11.95 7.69 25.39
N LEU A 178 11.28 8.54 24.61
CA LEU A 178 11.82 9.78 24.07
C LEU A 178 11.00 10.97 24.56
N THR A 179 11.61 12.16 24.53
CA THR A 179 10.81 13.40 24.54
C THR A 179 10.03 13.51 23.22
N GLU A 180 8.94 14.28 23.22
CA GLU A 180 8.18 14.54 21.99
C GLU A 180 9.06 15.14 20.88
N GLU A 181 9.95 16.08 21.22
CA GLU A 181 10.91 16.67 20.28
C GLU A 181 11.83 15.61 19.66
N GLN A 182 12.37 14.70 20.47
CA GLN A 182 13.23 13.62 20.00
C GLN A 182 12.47 12.63 19.12
N TYR A 183 11.24 12.28 19.52
CA TYR A 183 10.35 11.42 18.73
C TYR A 183 10.08 12.05 17.36
N ASN A 184 9.63 13.31 17.34
CA ASN A 184 9.36 14.04 16.11
C ASN A 184 10.60 14.23 15.24
N ALA A 185 11.79 14.44 15.84
CA ALA A 185 13.04 14.54 15.10
C ALA A 185 13.43 13.23 14.40
N VAL A 186 13.07 12.07 14.96
CA VAL A 186 13.27 10.77 14.30
C VAL A 186 12.19 10.53 13.25
N ARG A 187 10.91 10.69 13.61
CA ARG A 187 9.75 10.51 12.74
C ARG A 187 9.85 11.35 11.47
N ASN A 188 10.13 12.65 11.61
CA ASN A 188 10.11 13.61 10.51
C ASN A 188 11.26 13.45 9.50
N LYS A 189 12.18 12.51 9.71
CA LYS A 189 13.16 12.10 8.68
C LYS A 189 12.50 11.39 7.51
N TYR A 190 11.35 10.77 7.75
CA TYR A 190 10.62 9.95 6.78
C TYR A 190 9.38 10.64 6.22
N ILE A 191 9.06 11.84 6.72
CA ILE A 191 7.96 12.65 6.23
C ILE A 191 8.47 13.53 5.07
N PRO A 192 7.93 13.38 3.86
CA PRO A 192 8.38 14.13 2.70
C PRO A 192 7.84 15.56 2.76
N LYS A 193 8.73 16.55 2.70
CA LYS A 193 8.38 17.97 2.93
C LYS A 193 7.77 18.68 1.72
N ASP A 194 8.09 18.20 0.53
CA ASP A 194 7.71 18.84 -0.74
C ASP A 194 6.48 18.19 -1.39
N PHE A 195 5.84 17.25 -0.69
CA PHE A 195 4.71 16.47 -1.18
C PHE A 195 3.46 16.80 -0.38
N ALA A 196 2.31 16.80 -1.06
CA ALA A 196 1.04 17.13 -0.42
C ALA A 196 0.54 15.95 0.41
N GLU A 197 0.35 16.18 1.71
CA GLU A 197 -0.39 15.24 2.56
C GLU A 197 -1.86 15.18 2.11
N LYS A 198 -2.39 13.96 2.04
CA LYS A 198 -3.76 13.64 1.65
C LYS A 198 -4.31 12.60 2.63
N THR A 199 -5.61 12.69 2.86
CA THR A 199 -6.33 11.72 3.68
C THR A 199 -7.51 11.18 2.90
N VAL A 200 -7.54 9.85 2.75
CA VAL A 200 -8.71 9.11 2.36
C VAL A 200 -9.62 9.01 3.58
N THR A 201 -10.90 9.31 3.40
CA THR A 201 -11.93 9.12 4.43
C THR A 201 -13.10 8.41 3.77
N PHE A 202 -13.72 7.45 4.44
CA PHE A 202 -14.84 6.66 3.89
C PHE A 202 -15.92 7.53 3.20
N ASP A 203 -16.28 8.67 3.78
CA ASP A 203 -17.31 9.57 3.24
C ASP A 203 -16.95 10.26 1.92
N LYS A 204 -15.66 10.34 1.59
CA LYS A 204 -15.16 10.91 0.34
C LYS A 204 -14.93 9.84 -0.73
N CYS A 205 -15.00 8.56 -0.37
CA CYS A 205 -14.87 7.44 -1.30
C CYS A 205 -16.19 7.21 -2.07
N PHE A 206 -16.05 6.59 -3.24
CA PHE A 206 -17.15 6.25 -4.12
C PHE A 206 -17.76 4.89 -3.76
N GLU A 207 -19.07 4.75 -3.96
CA GLU A 207 -19.78 3.48 -3.78
C GLU A 207 -19.33 2.44 -4.80
N MET A 208 -19.38 1.15 -4.43
CA MET A 208 -19.03 0.02 -5.30
C MET A 208 -20.20 -0.44 -6.19
N THR A 209 -20.85 0.49 -6.88
CA THR A 209 -21.87 0.17 -7.89
C THR A 209 -21.26 0.18 -9.30
N GLU A 210 -21.84 -0.57 -10.25
CA GLU A 210 -21.33 -0.61 -11.63
C GLU A 210 -21.21 0.78 -12.26
N ASP A 211 -22.21 1.63 -12.06
CA ASP A 211 -22.24 3.01 -12.55
C ASP A 211 -21.14 3.87 -11.93
N SER A 212 -20.96 3.77 -10.60
CA SER A 212 -19.92 4.49 -9.87
C SER A 212 -18.51 4.07 -10.30
N ILE A 213 -18.28 2.76 -10.43
CA ILE A 213 -17.02 2.18 -10.94
C ILE A 213 -16.74 2.68 -12.36
N GLY A 214 -17.73 2.63 -13.26
CA GLY A 214 -17.60 3.11 -14.62
C GLY A 214 -17.29 4.60 -14.72
N LYS A 215 -17.87 5.42 -13.82
CA LYS A 215 -17.71 6.88 -13.79
C LYS A 215 -16.39 7.34 -13.18
N ASN A 216 -15.87 6.63 -12.18
CA ASN A 216 -14.75 7.11 -11.36
C ASN A 216 -13.42 6.41 -11.66
N VAL A 217 -13.41 5.27 -12.35
CA VAL A 217 -12.18 4.64 -12.88
C VAL A 217 -11.98 5.07 -14.34
N LYS A 218 -11.27 6.20 -14.55
CA LYS A 218 -11.18 6.91 -15.83
C LYS A 218 -9.80 7.27 -16.30
#